data_AF-A0A1H9CDE9-F1
#
_entry.id   AF-A0A1H9CDE9-F1
#
_cell.length_a   1.000
_cell.length_b   1.000
_cell.length_c   1.000
_cell.angle_alpha   90.00
_cell.angle_beta   90.00
_cell.angle_gamma   90.00
#
_symmetry.space_group_name_H-M   'P 1'
#
loop_
_entity.id
_entity.type
_entity.pdbx_description
1 polymer ?
#
loop_
_entity_poly.entity_id
_entity_poly.type
_entity_poly.pdbx_seq_one_letter_code
_entity_poly.pdbx_strand_id
1 'polypeptide(L)'
;MKSLPFLRASLALKQVRKHLPKLRGQSSPEIDMADVRTRALELADDVNDRNAVAAQPVLFGYVDAHIADWLANMKTHHDTVQAELDLLSVRVTEVKAFYQIHHDDQQNVLDDLEAAVSHALERLSDPDAPFYNPEPRNKRRGRDS
;
A
#
# COMPACT_ATOMS: atom_id res chain seq x y z
N MET A 1 19.03 7.35 -22.02
CA MET A 1 17.72 7.95 -21.63
C MET A 1 16.66 6.86 -21.49
N LYS A 2 16.45 6.29 -20.29
CA LYS A 2 15.29 5.45 -19.93
C LYS A 2 15.09 5.47 -18.39
N SER A 3 14.54 6.54 -17.81
CA SER A 3 14.24 6.62 -16.35
C SER A 3 12.82 7.07 -16.00
N LEU A 4 12.00 7.39 -17.00
CA LEU A 4 10.61 7.86 -16.81
C LEU A 4 9.65 6.85 -16.14
N PRO A 5 9.68 5.53 -16.40
CA PRO A 5 8.76 4.61 -15.73
C PRO A 5 9.07 4.46 -14.23
N PHE A 6 10.35 4.52 -13.85
CA PHE A 6 10.80 4.39 -12.46
C PHE A 6 10.39 5.58 -11.59
N LEU A 7 10.48 6.80 -12.12
CA LEU A 7 10.02 8.02 -11.45
C LEU A 7 8.50 8.00 -11.21
N ARG A 8 7.71 7.58 -12.20
CA ARG A 8 6.25 7.47 -12.08
C ARG A 8 5.84 6.45 -11.01
N ALA A 9 6.49 5.29 -10.97
CA ALA A 9 6.25 4.28 -9.93
C ALA A 9 6.54 4.84 -8.52
N SER A 10 7.64 5.57 -8.34
CA SER A 10 7.99 6.19 -7.05
C SER A 10 7.01 7.27 -6.57
N LEU A 11 6.42 8.04 -7.49
CA LEU A 11 5.42 9.06 -7.17
C LEU A 11 4.08 8.43 -6.80
N ALA A 12 3.64 7.42 -7.56
CA ALA A 12 2.44 6.64 -7.24
C ALA A 12 2.56 5.97 -5.87
N LEU A 13 3.72 5.36 -5.59
CA LEU A 13 4.07 4.78 -4.29
C LEU A 13 3.98 5.78 -3.14
N LYS A 14 4.48 7.01 -3.32
CA LYS A 14 4.38 8.08 -2.31
C LYS A 14 2.93 8.48 -2.05
N GLN A 15 2.10 8.58 -3.09
CA GLN A 15 0.68 8.91 -2.94
C GLN A 15 -0.09 7.80 -2.24
N VAL A 16 0.15 6.54 -2.62
CA VAL A 16 -0.44 5.35 -1.98
C VAL A 16 -0.07 5.32 -0.50
N ARG A 17 1.21 5.49 -0.15
CA ARG A 17 1.68 5.51 1.25
C ARG A 17 1.08 6.65 2.09
N LYS A 18 0.74 7.78 1.46
CA LYS A 18 0.07 8.91 2.13
C LYS A 18 -1.41 8.63 2.41
N HIS A 19 -2.08 7.87 1.55
CA HIS A 19 -3.53 7.62 1.65
C HIS A 19 -3.87 6.33 2.41
N LEU A 20 -2.99 5.34 2.42
CA LEU A 20 -3.16 4.07 3.14
C LEU A 20 -3.53 4.25 4.62
N PRO A 21 -2.86 5.12 5.41
CA PRO A 21 -3.24 5.34 6.81
C PRO A 21 -4.61 6.01 6.96
N LYS A 22 -4.99 6.87 6.01
CA LYS A 22 -6.30 7.54 6.02
C LYS A 22 -7.44 6.55 5.75
N LEU A 23 -7.22 5.63 4.81
CA LEU A 23 -8.18 4.58 4.48
C LEU A 23 -8.31 3.56 5.62
N ARG A 24 -7.20 3.18 6.26
CA ARG A 24 -7.21 2.30 7.44
C ARG A 24 -7.85 2.94 8.68
N GLY A 25 -7.91 4.27 8.73
CA GLY A 25 -8.50 5.02 9.85
C GLY A 25 -9.96 5.42 9.64
N GLN A 26 -10.55 5.14 8.48
CA GLN A 26 -11.97 5.40 8.25
C GLN A 26 -12.80 4.33 8.97
N SER A 27 -13.57 4.76 9.96
CA SER A 27 -14.60 3.96 10.59
C SER A 27 -15.65 3.54 9.55
N SER A 28 -16.25 2.37 9.76
CA SER A 28 -17.35 1.88 8.92
C SER A 28 -18.46 2.94 8.82
N PRO A 29 -19.10 3.09 7.65
CA PRO A 29 -20.20 4.04 7.51
C PRO A 29 -21.33 3.68 8.48
N GLU A 30 -21.64 4.59 9.40
CA GLU A 30 -22.79 4.47 10.30
C GLU A 30 -24.01 5.12 9.62
N ILE A 31 -25.10 4.35 9.51
CA ILE A 31 -26.38 4.89 9.04
C ILE A 31 -27.15 5.42 10.25
N ASP A 32 -27.69 6.63 10.14
CA ASP A 32 -28.67 7.14 11.09
C ASP A 32 -30.02 6.44 10.90
N MET A 33 -30.25 5.39 11.69
CA MET A 33 -31.48 4.61 11.66
C MET A 33 -32.71 5.43 12.09
N ALA A 34 -32.55 6.54 12.81
CA ALA A 34 -33.66 7.37 13.24
C ALA A 34 -34.24 8.18 12.07
N ASP A 35 -33.38 8.76 11.22
CA ASP A 35 -33.80 9.46 9.99
C ASP A 35 -34.51 8.51 9.02
N VAL A 36 -33.97 7.31 8.83
CA VAL A 36 -34.54 6.31 7.93
C VAL A 36 -35.92 5.84 8.41
N ARG A 37 -36.09 5.61 9.71
CA ARG A 37 -37.40 5.23 10.29
C ARG A 37 -38.41 6.35 10.19
N THR A 38 -38.00 7.60 10.35
CA THR A 38 -38.88 8.77 10.23
C THR A 38 -39.41 8.90 8.80
N ARG A 39 -38.54 8.82 7.79
CA ARG A 39 -38.97 8.83 6.38
C ARG A 39 -39.84 7.64 6.00
N ALA A 40 -39.57 6.46 6.57
CA ALA A 40 -40.41 5.28 6.36
C ALA A 40 -41.82 5.45 6.95
N LEU A 41 -41.96 6.17 8.08
CA LEU A 41 -43.26 6.53 8.65
C LEU A 41 -44.00 7.54 7.77
N GLU A 42 -43.33 8.59 7.31
CA GLU A 42 -43.91 9.59 6.41
C GLU A 42 -44.47 8.94 5.13
N LEU A 43 -43.72 7.99 4.55
CA LEU A 43 -44.15 7.21 3.39
C LEU A 43 -45.31 6.24 3.69
N ALA A 44 -45.41 5.74 4.93
CA ALA A 44 -46.47 4.83 5.34
C ALA A 44 -47.78 5.56 5.63
N ASP A 45 -47.70 6.78 6.17
CA ASP A 45 -48.86 7.64 6.44
C ASP A 45 -49.50 8.15 5.15
N ASP A 46 -48.73 8.33 4.07
CA ASP A 46 -49.26 8.63 2.72
C ASP A 46 -50.10 7.47 2.12
N VAL A 47 -49.94 6.24 2.62
CA VAL A 47 -50.62 5.03 2.12
C VAL A 47 -51.82 4.67 3.01
N ASN A 48 -52.88 5.47 2.92
CA ASN A 48 -54.25 5.22 3.40
C ASN A 48 -54.39 4.84 4.90
N ASP A 49 -54.83 5.81 5.71
CA ASP A 49 -55.02 5.81 7.18
C ASP A 49 -55.60 4.53 7.80
N ARG A 50 -56.44 3.78 7.07
CA ARG A 50 -57.09 2.58 7.61
C ARG A 50 -56.18 1.37 7.76
N ASN A 51 -55.10 1.29 6.97
CA ASN A 51 -54.18 0.14 6.98
C ASN A 51 -52.75 0.50 7.39
N ALA A 52 -52.42 1.80 7.51
CA ALA A 52 -51.07 2.30 7.83
C ALA A 52 -50.50 1.66 9.13
N VAL A 53 -51.30 1.58 10.20
CA VAL A 53 -50.88 1.00 11.49
C VAL A 53 -50.54 -0.50 11.37
N ALA A 54 -51.24 -1.24 10.52
CA ALA A 54 -50.97 -2.67 10.29
C ALA A 54 -49.82 -2.90 9.31
N ALA A 55 -49.56 -1.94 8.41
CA ALA A 55 -48.48 -2.00 7.42
C ALA A 55 -47.12 -1.58 8.00
N GLN A 56 -47.09 -0.70 9.01
CA GLN A 56 -45.87 -0.20 9.65
C GLN A 56 -44.88 -1.30 10.08
N PRO A 57 -45.29 -2.37 10.80
CA PRO A 57 -44.35 -3.42 11.23
C PRO A 57 -43.75 -4.19 10.04
N VAL A 58 -44.53 -4.39 8.98
CA VAL A 58 -44.10 -5.09 7.76
C VAL A 58 -43.10 -4.23 6.99
N LEU A 59 -43.40 -2.93 6.87
CA LEU A 59 -42.56 -1.97 6.15
C LEU A 59 -41.24 -1.73 6.89
N PHE A 60 -41.27 -1.59 8.21
CA PHE A 60 -40.06 -1.52 9.04
C PHE A 60 -39.25 -2.81 9.00
N GLY A 61 -39.90 -3.98 9.06
CA GLY A 61 -39.20 -5.26 8.94
C GLY A 61 -38.49 -5.40 7.59
N TYR A 62 -39.11 -4.96 6.50
CA TYR A 62 -38.52 -4.94 5.17
C TYR A 62 -37.34 -3.96 5.06
N VAL A 63 -37.50 -2.74 5.59
CA VAL A 63 -36.45 -1.71 5.59
C VAL A 63 -35.27 -2.14 6.46
N ASP A 64 -35.51 -2.63 7.68
CA ASP A 64 -34.46 -3.09 8.59
C ASP A 64 -33.70 -4.29 8.00
N ALA A 65 -34.38 -5.23 7.34
CA ALA A 65 -33.73 -6.35 6.65
C ALA A 65 -32.85 -5.88 5.49
N HIS A 66 -33.34 -4.97 4.65
CA HIS A 66 -32.56 -4.41 3.54
C HIS A 66 -31.35 -3.60 4.01
N ILE A 67 -31.49 -2.83 5.08
CA ILE A 67 -30.38 -2.09 5.67
C ILE A 67 -29.35 -3.06 6.25
N ALA A 68 -29.79 -4.12 6.94
CA ALA A 68 -28.90 -5.14 7.46
C ALA A 68 -28.10 -5.83 6.34
N ASP A 69 -28.76 -6.21 5.25
CA ASP A 69 -28.12 -6.79 4.07
C ASP A 69 -27.14 -5.81 3.41
N TRP A 70 -27.54 -4.54 3.27
CA TRP A 70 -26.68 -3.49 2.73
C TRP A 70 -25.44 -3.27 3.61
N LEU A 71 -25.60 -3.17 4.93
CA LEU A 71 -24.50 -3.03 5.88
C LEU A 71 -23.56 -4.24 5.86
N ALA A 72 -24.11 -5.45 5.79
CA ALA A 72 -23.32 -6.67 5.66
C ALA A 72 -22.48 -6.64 4.37
N ASN A 73 -23.09 -6.30 3.23
CA ASN A 73 -22.40 -6.19 1.95
C ASN A 73 -21.33 -5.08 1.96
N MET A 74 -21.62 -3.92 2.55
CA MET A 74 -20.66 -2.83 2.69
C MET A 74 -19.48 -3.22 3.58
N LYS A 75 -19.73 -3.95 4.67
CA LYS A 75 -18.67 -4.49 5.53
C LYS A 75 -17.79 -5.46 4.78
N THR A 76 -18.36 -6.44 4.07
CA THR A 76 -17.60 -7.39 3.24
C THR A 76 -16.78 -6.67 2.18
N HIS A 77 -17.35 -5.64 1.53
CA HIS A 77 -16.62 -4.83 0.56
C HIS A 77 -15.46 -4.08 1.21
N HIS A 78 -15.68 -3.44 2.36
CA HIS A 78 -14.63 -2.76 3.12
C HIS A 78 -13.50 -3.71 3.51
N ASP A 79 -13.82 -4.88 4.08
CA ASP A 79 -12.85 -5.89 4.48
C ASP A 79 -12.01 -6.39 3.27
N THR A 80 -12.66 -6.55 2.11
CA THR A 80 -11.99 -6.94 0.86
C THR A 80 -11.02 -5.85 0.39
N VAL A 81 -11.47 -4.60 0.34
CA VAL A 81 -10.61 -3.46 -0.04
C VAL A 81 -9.44 -3.30 0.93
N GLN A 82 -9.68 -3.51 2.23
CA GLN A 82 -8.62 -3.48 3.24
C GLN A 82 -7.57 -4.57 2.98
N ALA A 83 -8.00 -5.80 2.70
CA ALA A 83 -7.10 -6.90 2.36
C ALA A 83 -6.27 -6.62 1.09
N GLU A 84 -6.88 -6.05 0.06
CA GLU A 84 -6.19 -5.62 -1.17
C GLU A 84 -5.15 -4.53 -0.90
N LEU A 85 -5.48 -3.54 -0.05
CA LEU A 85 -4.55 -2.50 0.37
C LEU A 85 -3.38 -3.05 1.18
N ASP A 86 -3.62 -4.04 2.04
CA ASP A 86 -2.57 -4.71 2.81
C ASP A 86 -1.64 -5.49 1.90
N LEU A 87 -2.17 -6.24 0.93
CA LEU A 87 -1.38 -6.93 -0.09
C LEU A 87 -0.53 -5.94 -0.90
N LEU A 88 -1.13 -4.82 -1.32
CA LEU A 88 -0.41 -3.77 -2.03
C LEU A 88 0.74 -3.23 -1.17
N SER A 89 0.51 -3.01 0.13
CA SER A 89 1.55 -2.51 1.05
C SER A 89 2.75 -3.47 1.17
N VAL A 90 2.50 -4.79 1.13
CA VAL A 90 3.56 -5.81 1.13
C VAL A 90 4.35 -5.74 -0.18
N ARG A 91 3.67 -5.70 -1.33
CA ARG A 91 4.33 -5.59 -2.66
C ARG A 91 5.16 -4.33 -2.80
N VAL A 92 4.68 -3.22 -2.29
CA VAL A 92 5.43 -1.96 -2.23
C VAL A 92 6.75 -2.13 -1.44
N THR A 93 6.69 -2.84 -0.32
CA THR A 93 7.86 -3.08 0.53
C THR A 93 8.87 -4.00 -0.16
N GLU A 94 8.40 -5.06 -0.82
CA GLU A 94 9.24 -5.96 -1.64
C GLU A 94 9.95 -5.21 -2.76
N VAL A 95 9.23 -4.39 -3.53
CA VAL A 95 9.81 -3.57 -4.62
C VAL A 95 10.87 -2.61 -4.08
N LYS A 96 10.63 -2.00 -2.91
CA LYS A 96 11.61 -1.12 -2.27
C LYS A 96 12.88 -1.89 -1.88
N ALA A 97 12.74 -3.08 -1.30
CA ALA A 97 13.88 -3.92 -0.93
C ALA A 97 14.68 -4.33 -2.18
N PHE A 98 14.01 -4.76 -3.24
CA PHE A 98 14.63 -5.10 -4.52
C PHE A 98 15.39 -3.92 -5.13
N TYR A 99 14.80 -2.71 -5.09
CA TYR A 99 15.47 -1.49 -5.56
C TYR A 99 16.74 -1.20 -4.75
N GLN A 100 16.69 -1.37 -3.42
CA GLN A 100 17.85 -1.15 -2.57
C GLN A 100 18.98 -2.12 -2.90
N ILE A 101 18.67 -3.42 -3.06
CA ILE A 101 19.65 -4.44 -3.44
C ILE A 101 20.32 -4.07 -4.77
N HIS A 102 19.53 -3.73 -5.78
CA HIS A 102 20.07 -3.33 -7.08
C HIS A 102 20.92 -2.06 -7.03
N HIS A 103 20.52 -1.08 -6.23
CA HIS A 103 21.30 0.13 -6.04
C HIS A 103 22.65 -0.19 -5.38
N ASP A 104 22.64 -1.01 -4.33
CA ASP A 104 23.85 -1.42 -3.62
C ASP A 104 24.78 -2.23 -4.54
N ASP A 105 24.24 -3.11 -5.38
CA ASP A 105 25.01 -3.86 -6.39
C ASP A 105 25.65 -2.92 -7.43
N GLN A 106 24.90 -1.94 -7.94
CA GLN A 106 25.44 -0.94 -8.88
C GLN A 106 26.54 -0.11 -8.25
N GLN A 107 26.37 0.29 -6.99
CA GLN A 107 27.39 1.02 -6.25
C GLN A 107 28.65 0.17 -6.07
N ASN A 108 28.52 -1.10 -5.70
CA ASN A 108 29.65 -2.01 -5.57
C ASN A 108 30.44 -2.16 -6.89
N VAL A 109 29.74 -2.28 -8.03
CA VAL A 109 30.40 -2.36 -9.34
C VAL A 109 31.14 -1.07 -9.69
N LEU A 110 30.57 0.10 -9.37
CA LEU A 110 31.23 1.38 -9.58
C LEU A 110 32.48 1.53 -8.72
N ASP A 111 32.39 1.17 -7.44
CA ASP A 111 33.52 1.18 -6.51
C ASP A 111 34.65 0.23 -6.98
N ASP A 112 34.30 -0.96 -7.48
CA ASP A 112 35.26 -1.93 -8.04
C ASP A 112 35.95 -1.40 -9.31
N LEU A 113 35.18 -0.74 -10.20
CA LEU A 113 35.74 -0.11 -11.40
C LEU A 113 36.66 1.06 -11.05
N GLU A 114 36.28 1.89 -10.08
CA GLU A 114 37.11 3.00 -9.60
C GLU A 114 38.42 2.48 -9.01
N ALA A 115 38.36 1.42 -8.18
CA ALA A 115 39.54 0.77 -7.64
C ALA A 115 40.44 0.17 -8.74
N ALA A 116 39.86 -0.49 -9.74
CA ALA A 116 40.60 -1.05 -10.87
C ALA A 116 41.29 0.03 -11.71
N VAL A 117 40.60 1.16 -11.97
CA VAL A 117 41.16 2.30 -12.69
C VAL A 117 42.28 2.96 -11.88
N SER A 118 42.08 3.19 -10.58
CA SER A 118 43.11 3.75 -9.69
C SER A 118 44.38 2.89 -9.73
N HIS A 119 44.22 1.57 -9.59
CA HIS A 119 45.35 0.62 -9.66
C HIS A 119 46.02 0.64 -11.05
N ALA A 120 45.25 0.75 -12.14
CA ALA A 120 45.82 0.83 -13.49
C ALA A 120 46.60 2.14 -13.71
N LEU A 121 46.13 3.25 -13.15
CA LEU A 121 46.82 4.54 -13.19
C LEU A 121 48.10 4.52 -12.34
N GLU A 122 48.05 3.94 -11.14
CA GLU A 122 49.23 3.78 -10.28
C GLU A 122 50.35 3.03 -10.98
N ARG A 123 50.03 1.95 -11.70
CA ARG A 123 51.00 1.21 -12.53
C ARG A 123 51.61 2.03 -13.66
N LEU A 124 50.82 2.93 -14.23
CA LEU A 124 51.28 3.79 -15.31
C LEU A 124 52.24 4.86 -14.78
N SER A 125 52.04 5.31 -13.54
CA SER A 125 52.92 6.26 -12.85
C SER A 125 54.14 5.61 -12.19
N ASP A 126 54.03 4.36 -11.74
CA ASP A 126 55.11 3.60 -11.08
C ASP A 126 55.11 2.13 -11.56
N PRO A 127 55.88 1.83 -12.64
CA PRO A 127 55.91 0.51 -13.26
C PRO A 127 56.49 -0.60 -12.36
N ASP A 128 57.27 -0.24 -11.34
CA ASP A 128 57.98 -1.16 -10.45
C ASP A 128 57.18 -1.47 -9.16
N ALA A 129 55.98 -0.91 -9.02
CA ALA A 129 55.13 -1.15 -7.85
C ALA A 129 54.69 -2.63 -7.75
N PRO A 130 54.87 -3.30 -6.60
CA PRO A 130 54.52 -4.70 -6.42
C PRO A 130 53.00 -4.93 -6.54
N PHE A 131 52.62 -6.07 -7.13
CA PHE A 131 51.22 -6.45 -7.38
C PHE A 131 50.44 -6.59 -6.07
N TYR A 132 49.63 -5.59 -5.69
CA TYR A 132 48.69 -5.71 -4.58
C TYR A 132 47.36 -6.21 -5.13
N ASN A 133 47.06 -7.49 -4.94
CA ASN A 133 45.74 -8.02 -5.26
C ASN A 133 44.78 -7.50 -4.17
N PRO A 134 43.81 -6.62 -4.47
CA PRO A 134 42.89 -6.13 -3.46
C PRO A 134 42.14 -7.32 -2.86
N GLU A 135 42.18 -7.47 -1.53
CA GLU A 135 41.46 -8.57 -0.87
C GLU A 135 39.96 -8.47 -1.20
N PRO A 136 39.32 -9.56 -1.67
CA PRO A 136 37.88 -9.55 -1.89
C PRO A 136 37.17 -9.27 -0.57
N ARG A 137 36.40 -8.17 -0.56
CA ARG A 137 35.83 -7.54 0.64
C ARG A 137 34.79 -8.41 1.37
N ASN A 138 34.39 -9.52 0.78
CA ASN A 138 33.49 -10.53 1.37
C ASN A 138 34.08 -11.18 2.64
N LYS A 139 35.39 -11.04 2.89
CA LYS A 139 36.02 -11.45 4.17
C LYS A 139 36.02 -10.37 5.26
N ARG A 140 35.67 -9.10 4.96
CA ARG A 140 35.65 -8.01 5.96
C ARG A 140 34.33 -7.89 6.74
N ARG A 141 33.22 -8.49 6.27
CA ARG A 141 31.93 -8.51 7.00
C ARG A 141 31.76 -9.74 7.92
N GLY A 142 32.86 -10.30 8.43
CA GLY A 142 32.89 -11.45 9.33
C GLY A 142 33.41 -11.13 10.75
N ARG A 143 33.21 -9.90 11.21
CA ARG A 143 33.49 -9.40 12.56
C ARG A 143 32.53 -8.23 12.73
N ASP A 144 31.37 -8.38 13.36
CA ASP A 144 31.23 -8.60 14.78
C ASP A 144 30.07 -9.56 15.10
N SER A 145 30.36 -10.46 16.04
CA SER A 145 29.38 -11.21 16.82
C SER A 145 29.16 -10.48 18.14
#